data_AF-A0A7D6VE00-F1
#
_entry.id   AF-A0A7D6VE00-F1
#
_cell.length_a   1.000
_cell.length_b   1.000
_cell.length_c   1.000
_cell.angle_alpha   90.00
_cell.angle_beta   90.00
_cell.angle_gamma   90.00
#
_symmetry.space_group_name_H-M   'P 1'
#
loop_
_entity.id
_entity.type
_entity.pdbx_description
1 polymer ?
#
loop_
_entity_poly.entity_id
_entity_poly.type
_entity_poly.pdbx_seq_one_letter_code
_entity_poly.pdbx_strand_id
1 'polypeptide(L)'
;MARGQNTVTTKVIGWNAPQSLVPKTAGVEAVVVEVEMYVPPGFPPVRHGDEIKTLADGFTYQVIGLPEDMGYGPFGFKPGAVINLKRWWA
;
A
#
# COMPACT_ATOMS: atom_id res chain seq x y z
N MET A 1 -12.34 -9.76 -23.44
CA MET A 1 -13.17 -8.60 -23.85
C MET A 1 -12.44 -7.34 -23.39
N ALA A 2 -12.05 -6.44 -24.29
CA ALA A 2 -11.27 -5.25 -23.95
C ALA A 2 -12.21 -4.14 -23.42
N ARG A 3 -11.92 -3.61 -22.23
CA ARG A 3 -12.67 -2.52 -21.58
C ARG A 3 -12.41 -1.23 -22.37
N GLY A 4 -13.39 -0.79 -23.17
CA GLY A 4 -13.29 0.46 -23.93
C GLY A 4 -13.14 1.65 -22.99
N GLN A 5 -12.08 2.44 -23.16
CA GLN A 5 -11.92 3.69 -22.43
C GLN A 5 -12.81 4.74 -23.07
N ASN A 6 -13.82 5.20 -22.33
CA ASN A 6 -14.64 6.34 -22.73
C ASN A 6 -13.89 7.63 -22.40
N THR A 7 -13.34 8.28 -23.42
CA THR A 7 -12.76 9.61 -23.29
C THR A 7 -13.87 10.64 -23.17
N VAL A 8 -13.89 11.40 -22.07
CA VAL A 8 -14.82 12.50 -21.85
C VAL A 8 -14.08 13.82 -21.96
N THR A 9 -14.53 14.69 -22.87
CA THR A 9 -13.97 16.03 -23.06
C THR A 9 -14.88 17.07 -22.40
N THR A 10 -14.37 17.76 -21.39
CA THR A 10 -15.10 18.81 -20.64
C THR A 10 -14.31 20.12 -20.61
N LYS A 11 -15.01 21.25 -20.77
CA LYS A 11 -14.43 22.59 -20.66
C LYS A 11 -14.16 22.93 -19.20
N VAL A 12 -12.99 23.53 -18.90
CA VAL A 12 -12.66 24.04 -17.57
C VAL A 12 -13.01 25.51 -17.43
N ILE A 13 -13.21 25.97 -16.19
CA ILE A 13 -13.58 27.36 -15.87
C ILE A 13 -12.40 28.34 -15.93
N GLY A 14 -11.16 27.85 -15.97
CA GLY A 14 -9.96 28.70 -16.06
C GLY A 14 -8.68 27.98 -15.67
N TRP A 15 -7.56 28.69 -15.84
CA TRP A 15 -6.21 28.27 -15.47
C TRP A 15 -5.53 29.41 -14.71
N ASN A 16 -4.67 29.09 -13.74
CA ASN A 16 -3.87 30.10 -13.03
C ASN A 16 -2.43 29.64 -12.86
N ALA A 17 -1.48 30.58 -12.94
CA ALA A 17 -0.07 30.31 -12.69
C ALA A 17 0.18 30.14 -11.17
N PRO A 18 1.18 29.35 -10.75
CA PRO A 18 1.59 29.28 -9.35
C PRO A 18 1.96 30.67 -8.82
N GLN A 19 1.38 31.07 -7.69
CA GLN A 19 1.57 32.42 -7.11
C GLN A 19 2.58 32.47 -5.95
N SER A 20 3.27 31.37 -5.66
CA SER A 20 4.19 31.24 -4.53
C SER A 20 5.50 30.57 -4.94
N LEU A 21 6.60 31.00 -4.33
CA LEU A 21 7.90 30.33 -4.42
C LEU A 21 8.00 29.11 -3.49
N VAL A 22 7.05 28.95 -2.57
CA VAL A 22 6.94 27.75 -1.73
C VAL A 22 6.16 26.69 -2.52
N PRO A 23 6.69 25.45 -2.64
CA PRO A 23 5.96 24.35 -3.25
C PRO A 23 4.61 24.15 -2.57
N LYS A 24 3.53 24.08 -3.36
CA LYS A 24 2.22 23.69 -2.83
C LYS A 24 2.21 22.19 -2.59
N THR A 25 2.05 21.77 -1.35
CA THR A 25 1.83 20.35 -1.03
C THR A 25 0.45 19.95 -1.53
N ALA A 26 0.39 19.18 -2.62
CA ALA A 26 -0.85 18.62 -3.14
C ALA A 26 -1.18 17.30 -2.43
N GLY A 27 -1.63 17.41 -1.18
CA GLY A 27 -2.03 16.25 -0.37
C GLY A 27 -0.89 15.27 -0.04
N VAL A 28 -1.25 14.15 0.59
CA VAL A 28 -0.36 13.01 0.85
C VAL A 28 -0.90 11.83 0.02
N GLU A 29 -0.04 11.20 -0.76
CA GLU A 29 -0.36 9.89 -1.34
C GLU A 29 -0.18 8.82 -0.25
N ALA A 30 -1.28 8.47 0.42
CA ALA A 30 -1.29 7.43 1.45
C ALA A 30 -1.83 6.12 0.86
N VAL A 31 -1.15 5.01 1.16
CA VAL A 31 -1.67 3.67 0.91
C VAL A 31 -2.29 3.16 2.22
N VAL A 32 -3.54 2.71 2.14
CA VAL A 32 -4.24 2.13 3.29
C VAL A 32 -3.75 0.69 3.50
N VAL A 33 -3.25 0.40 4.70
CA VAL A 33 -3.00 -0.96 5.17
C VAL A 33 -4.34 -1.60 5.52
N GLU A 34 -4.65 -2.71 4.88
CA GLU A 34 -5.90 -3.44 5.11
C GLU A 34 -5.71 -4.62 6.06
N VAL A 35 -4.51 -5.24 6.05
CA VAL A 35 -4.16 -6.34 6.95
C VAL A 35 -2.69 -6.19 7.38
N GLU A 36 -2.42 -6.36 8.67
CA GLU A 36 -1.07 -6.55 9.20
C GLU A 36 -0.80 -8.05 9.38
N MET A 37 0.18 -8.57 8.65
CA MET A 37 0.60 -9.96 8.77
C MET A 37 1.84 -10.06 9.66
N TYR A 38 1.68 -10.67 10.83
CA TYR A 38 2.76 -10.95 11.76
C TYR A 38 3.45 -12.26 11.38
N VAL A 39 4.77 -12.23 11.15
CA VAL A 39 5.54 -13.41 10.76
C VAL A 39 6.60 -13.77 11.80
N PRO A 40 6.95 -15.06 11.98
CA PRO A 40 7.97 -15.46 12.94
C PRO A 40 9.39 -15.05 12.49
N PRO A 41 10.36 -15.05 13.42
CA PRO A 41 11.78 -14.93 13.05
C PRO A 41 12.18 -15.98 12.01
N GLY A 42 13.00 -15.58 11.03
CA GLY A 42 13.44 -16.45 9.95
C GLY A 42 12.44 -16.62 8.80
N PHE A 43 11.32 -15.89 8.81
CA PHE A 43 10.43 -15.81 7.66
C PHE A 43 11.19 -15.31 6.41
N PRO A 44 10.93 -15.85 5.21
CA PRO A 44 11.60 -15.41 3.99
C PRO A 44 11.44 -13.90 3.74
N PRO A 45 12.45 -13.22 3.18
CA PRO A 45 12.35 -11.81 2.88
C PRO A 45 11.24 -11.57 1.86
N VAL A 46 10.37 -10.61 2.14
CA VAL A 46 9.33 -10.13 1.21
C VAL A 46 9.65 -8.72 0.74
N ARG A 47 9.17 -8.37 -0.45
CA ARG A 47 9.37 -7.09 -1.10
C ARG A 47 8.04 -6.41 -1.36
N HIS A 48 8.09 -5.09 -1.50
CA HIS A 48 6.95 -4.34 -2.00
C HIS A 48 6.49 -4.91 -3.34
N GLY A 49 5.19 -5.20 -3.45
CA GLY A 49 4.58 -5.75 -4.65
C GLY A 49 4.39 -7.27 -4.64
N ASP A 50 5.02 -8.00 -3.71
CA ASP A 50 4.86 -9.45 -3.60
C ASP A 50 3.40 -9.84 -3.30
N GLU A 51 2.94 -10.93 -3.90
CA GLU A 51 1.58 -11.45 -3.73
C GLU A 51 1.49 -12.49 -2.61
N ILE A 52 0.51 -12.33 -1.72
CA ILE A 52 0.15 -13.26 -0.66
C ILE A 52 -1.23 -13.86 -0.99
N LYS A 53 -1.27 -15.16 -1.29
CA LYS A 53 -2.48 -15.86 -1.80
C LYS A 53 -3.23 -16.70 -0.77
N THR A 54 -2.68 -16.83 0.42
CA THR A 54 -3.06 -17.87 1.39
C THR A 54 -3.60 -17.32 2.70
N LEU A 55 -4.20 -16.12 2.69
CA LEU A 55 -4.99 -15.70 3.84
C LEU A 55 -6.29 -16.53 3.87
N ALA A 56 -6.77 -16.81 5.09
CA ALA A 56 -7.90 -17.71 5.34
C ALA A 56 -9.23 -17.24 4.72
N ASP A 57 -9.28 -16.00 4.24
CA ASP A 57 -10.41 -15.37 3.58
C ASP A 57 -10.49 -15.66 2.07
N GLY A 58 -9.49 -16.33 1.49
CA GLY A 58 -9.45 -16.67 0.07
C GLY A 58 -9.15 -15.50 -0.86
N PHE A 59 -8.74 -14.34 -0.34
CA PHE A 59 -8.33 -13.20 -1.15
C PHE A 59 -6.82 -13.19 -1.39
N THR A 60 -6.42 -12.57 -2.51
CA THR A 60 -5.01 -12.25 -2.76
C THR A 60 -4.73 -10.85 -2.26
N TYR A 61 -3.61 -10.73 -1.55
CA TYR A 61 -3.11 -9.49 -1.00
C TYR A 61 -1.76 -9.16 -1.63
N GLN A 62 -1.42 -7.89 -1.63
CA GLN A 62 -0.12 -7.40 -2.05
C GLN A 62 0.60 -6.77 -0.86
N VAL A 63 1.90 -7.03 -0.76
CA VAL A 63 2.79 -6.39 0.21
C VAL A 63 2.98 -4.92 -0.15
N ILE A 64 2.69 -4.04 0.79
CA ILE A 64 2.86 -2.59 0.65
C ILE A 64 3.95 -2.09 1.59
N GLY A 65 4.88 -1.30 1.05
CA GLY A 65 6.04 -0.82 1.82
C GLY A 65 7.08 -1.90 2.12
N LEU A 66 7.96 -1.59 3.08
CA LEU A 66 8.98 -2.50 3.60
C LEU A 66 8.46 -3.20 4.86
N PRO A 67 8.86 -4.46 5.12
CA PRO A 67 8.55 -5.11 6.40
C PRO A 67 9.11 -4.34 7.59
N GLU A 68 8.32 -4.25 8.65
CA GLU A 68 8.71 -3.60 9.90
C GLU A 68 9.32 -4.65 10.84
N ASP A 69 10.57 -4.43 11.28
CA ASP A 69 11.21 -5.31 12.27
C ASP A 69 10.60 -5.06 13.65
N MET A 70 10.12 -6.13 14.28
CA MET A 70 9.48 -6.12 15.59
C MET A 70 10.16 -7.09 16.57
N GLY A 71 11.46 -7.36 16.39
CA GLY A 71 12.23 -8.31 17.20
C GLY A 71 12.28 -8.04 18.71
N TYR A 72 11.81 -6.87 19.16
CA TYR A 72 11.80 -6.46 20.58
C TYR A 72 10.46 -5.84 21.02
N GLY A 73 9.34 -6.52 20.75
CA GLY A 73 8.02 -6.09 21.20
C GLY A 73 7.80 -6.17 22.73
N PRO A 74 6.84 -5.39 23.26
CA PRO A 74 6.44 -5.46 24.67
C PRO A 74 5.82 -6.83 25.02
N PHE A 75 5.85 -7.19 26.31
CA PHE A 75 5.26 -8.44 26.85
C PHE A 75 5.81 -9.76 26.29
N GLY A 76 7.03 -9.74 25.74
CA GLY A 76 7.66 -10.94 25.18
C GLY A 76 7.12 -11.35 23.82
N PHE A 77 6.30 -10.50 23.18
CA PHE A 77 5.89 -10.67 21.80
C PHE A 77 7.08 -10.41 20.87
N LYS A 78 7.52 -11.45 20.15
CA LYS A 78 8.71 -11.41 19.28
C LYS A 78 8.40 -11.92 17.87
N PRO A 79 7.51 -11.25 17.12
CA PRO A 79 7.43 -11.51 15.68
C PRO A 79 8.77 -11.11 15.04
N GLY A 80 9.16 -11.83 13.99
CA GLY A 80 10.32 -11.48 13.19
C GLY A 80 10.07 -10.20 12.39
N ALA A 81 8.88 -10.05 11.82
CA ALA A 81 8.48 -8.83 11.12
C ALA A 81 6.95 -8.65 11.10
N VAL A 82 6.51 -7.43 10.81
CA VAL A 82 5.15 -7.08 10.40
C VAL A 82 5.17 -6.73 8.92
N ILE A 83 4.27 -7.36 8.16
CA ILE A 83 4.15 -7.15 6.73
C ILE A 83 2.78 -6.50 6.48
N ASN A 84 2.81 -5.27 5.97
CA ASN A 84 1.61 -4.52 5.65
C ASN A 84 1.05 -4.99 4.31
N LEU A 85 -0.24 -5.32 4.29
CA LEU A 85 -0.92 -5.89 3.14
C LEU A 85 -2.10 -5.01 2.72
N LYS A 86 -2.31 -4.95 1.40
CA LYS A 86 -3.52 -4.39 0.78
C LYS A 86 -4.13 -5.42 -0.15
N ARG A 87 -5.45 -5.55 -0.16
CA ARG A 87 -6.12 -6.49 -1.05
C ARG A 87 -5.84 -6.12 -2.50
N TRP A 88 -5.40 -7.11 -3.27
CA TRP A 88 -5.20 -6.96 -4.70
C TRP A 88 -6.56 -6.83 -5.37
N TRP A 89 -6.76 -5.75 -6.11
CA TRP A 89 -7.99 -5.55 -6.86
C TRP A 89 -8.03 -6.59 -7.99
N ALA A 90 -9.01 -7.48 -7.96
CA ALA A 90 -9.36 -8.30 -9.13
C ALA A 90 -9.96 -7.43 -10.25
#